data_AF-A0A2H1YJ87-F1
#
_entry.id   AF-A0A2H1YJ87-F1
#
_cell.length_a   1.000
_cell.length_b   1.000
_cell.length_c   1.000
_cell.angle_alpha   90.00
_cell.angle_beta   90.00
_cell.angle_gamma   90.00
#
_symmetry.space_group_name_H-M   'P 1'
#
loop_
_entity.id
_entity.type
_entity.pdbx_description
1 polymer ?
#
loop_
_entity_poly.entity_id
_entity_poly.type
_entity_poly.pdbx_seq_one_letter_code
_entity_poly.pdbx_strand_id
1 'polypeptide(L)'
;MDKRSNRVQPIRLTADFFPLDIHKSMFINDLTITIPSYYVKSWGSELTDTHNKENFKWDVEIIYESPRELGRLKSTFKARIWLSFIKNRSKESSYRIKWDNEFAVILAKDYPKSFVRALEYHIGDEHYKELRYTEFDIGGFKEQLQVKIKWDNDKPIVYIKEFFRVKDESQGFPKVFKELSSYLIADYLLSDESEILRRIQVTDWQPRTNLAKELNENNIYLLLNRENRELYIGETKKSLSQRYPVNQEHHSFEDWTEYSIIQLPPETSDHTRLLIERVLIATGTKLFTNTLINEPPVLDHINGLKLMNKKK
;
A
#
# COMPACT_ATOMS: atom_id res chain seq x y z
N MET A 1 -8.89 38.94 27.59
CA MET A 1 -9.63 37.71 27.18
C MET A 1 -9.56 37.59 25.67
N ASP A 2 -8.73 36.67 25.18
CA ASP A 2 -8.55 36.42 23.74
C ASP A 2 -9.79 35.71 23.17
N LYS A 3 -10.72 36.47 22.58
CA LYS A 3 -11.98 35.98 21.96
C LYS A 3 -11.73 35.38 20.57
N ARG A 4 -10.81 34.42 20.46
CA ARG A 4 -10.65 33.61 19.23
C ARG A 4 -11.55 32.39 19.33
N SER A 5 -12.73 32.47 18.69
CA SER A 5 -13.79 31.44 18.73
C SER A 5 -13.45 30.12 18.04
N ASN A 6 -12.42 30.09 17.18
CA ASN A 6 -12.05 28.91 16.39
C ASN A 6 -10.72 28.27 16.83
N ARG A 7 -10.29 28.50 18.07
CA ARG A 7 -9.08 27.84 18.58
C ARG A 7 -9.41 26.38 18.88
N VAL A 8 -9.02 25.50 17.96
CA VAL A 8 -9.05 24.05 18.15
C VAL A 8 -8.22 23.72 19.40
N GLN A 9 -8.89 23.37 20.49
CA GLN A 9 -8.19 22.98 21.72
C GLN A 9 -7.46 21.65 21.50
N PRO A 10 -6.23 21.51 22.05
CA PRO A 10 -5.53 20.23 22.06
C PRO A 10 -6.36 19.20 22.83
N ILE A 11 -6.42 17.99 22.30
CA ILE A 11 -7.12 16.89 22.96
C ILE A 11 -6.33 16.52 24.21
N ARG A 12 -7.00 16.47 25.35
CA ARG A 12 -6.39 16.04 26.60
C ARG A 12 -6.38 14.51 26.65
N LEU A 13 -5.33 13.96 27.27
CA LEU A 13 -5.32 12.54 27.62
C LEU A 13 -6.46 12.28 28.60
N THR A 14 -7.33 11.34 28.28
CA THR A 14 -8.46 10.97 29.13
C THR A 14 -7.94 10.13 30.31
N ALA A 15 -8.56 10.25 31.48
CA ALA A 15 -8.25 9.40 32.62
C ALA A 15 -8.30 7.90 32.24
N ASP A 16 -7.34 7.14 32.74
CA ASP A 16 -7.13 5.70 32.49
C ASP A 16 -6.75 5.31 31.04
N PHE A 17 -6.50 6.29 30.17
CA PHE A 17 -5.89 6.03 28.86
C PHE A 17 -4.38 6.27 28.93
N PHE A 18 -3.62 5.47 28.19
CA PHE A 18 -2.21 5.74 27.92
C PHE A 18 -2.04 6.31 26.50
N PRO A 19 -1.05 7.20 26.27
CA PRO A 19 -0.73 7.68 24.94
C PRO A 19 0.03 6.60 24.15
N LEU A 20 -0.33 6.43 22.88
CA LEU A 20 0.30 5.50 21.95
C LEU A 20 0.72 6.25 20.70
N ASP A 21 2.02 6.25 20.41
CA ASP A 21 2.52 6.73 19.13
C ASP A 21 2.09 5.80 18.02
N ILE A 22 1.55 6.32 16.92
CA ILE A 22 1.23 5.49 15.76
C ILE A 22 2.56 5.09 15.10
N HIS A 23 2.80 3.81 14.84
CA HIS A 23 4.07 3.31 14.28
C HIS A 23 3.88 2.17 13.27
N LYS A 24 4.91 1.81 12.52
CA LYS A 24 4.83 0.89 11.36
C LYS A 24 4.19 -0.47 11.65
N SER A 25 4.41 -1.04 12.83
CA SER A 25 3.80 -2.33 13.20
C SER A 25 2.29 -2.27 13.40
N MET A 26 1.69 -1.08 13.37
CA MET A 26 0.25 -0.89 13.35
C MET A 26 -0.35 -1.04 11.94
N PHE A 27 0.49 -1.06 10.91
CA PHE A 27 0.09 -1.07 9.50
C PHE A 27 0.67 -2.24 8.69
N ILE A 28 1.99 -2.43 8.66
CA ILE A 28 2.66 -3.19 7.59
C ILE A 28 3.28 -4.53 8.06
N ASN A 29 3.55 -4.66 9.37
CA ASN A 29 4.21 -5.85 9.92
C ASN A 29 3.22 -6.70 10.72
N ASP A 30 3.44 -6.82 12.02
CA ASP A 30 2.76 -7.79 12.88
C ASP A 30 1.33 -7.40 13.25
N LEU A 31 0.85 -6.22 12.84
CA LEU A 31 -0.41 -5.59 13.25
C LEU A 31 -0.59 -5.62 14.77
N THR A 32 0.52 -5.39 15.48
CA THR A 32 0.65 -5.66 16.90
C THR A 32 1.34 -4.48 17.59
N ILE A 33 0.89 -4.20 18.81
CA ILE A 33 1.59 -3.30 19.75
C ILE A 33 1.84 -4.02 21.08
N THR A 34 2.84 -3.53 21.81
CA THR A 34 3.10 -3.94 23.19
C THR A 34 2.46 -2.94 24.14
N ILE A 35 1.73 -3.45 25.13
CA ILE A 35 1.09 -2.61 26.15
C ILE A 35 2.16 -2.21 27.18
N PRO A 36 2.31 -0.91 27.50
CA PRO A 36 3.36 -0.45 28.41
C PRO A 36 3.26 -1.10 29.79
N SER A 37 4.40 -1.53 30.34
CA SER A 37 4.43 -2.22 31.65
C SER A 37 3.88 -1.36 32.79
N TYR A 38 4.10 -0.05 32.78
CA TYR A 38 3.53 0.86 33.78
C TYR A 38 1.99 0.89 33.71
N TYR A 39 1.41 0.73 32.52
CA TYR A 39 -0.03 0.69 32.33
C TYR A 39 -0.61 -0.65 32.78
N VAL A 40 0.08 -1.75 32.50
CA VAL A 40 -0.31 -3.08 33.02
C VAL A 40 -0.33 -3.08 34.56
N LYS A 41 0.66 -2.46 35.20
CA LYS A 41 0.72 -2.34 36.67
C LYS A 41 -0.50 -1.63 37.27
N SER A 42 -1.16 -0.74 36.52
CA SER A 42 -2.36 -0.04 37.01
C SER A 42 -3.61 -0.93 37.05
N TRP A 43 -3.59 -2.11 36.42
CA TRP A 43 -4.69 -3.07 36.51
C TRP A 43 -4.74 -3.79 37.87
N GLY A 44 -3.68 -3.71 38.68
CA GLY A 44 -3.58 -4.35 39.98
C GLY A 44 -3.02 -5.78 39.91
N SER A 45 -2.23 -6.16 40.93
CA SER A 45 -1.60 -7.48 41.02
C SER A 45 -2.62 -8.61 41.15
N GLU A 46 -3.75 -8.35 41.83
CA GLU A 46 -4.84 -9.31 41.99
C GLU A 46 -5.34 -9.87 40.66
N LEU A 47 -5.37 -9.04 39.60
CA LEU A 47 -5.71 -9.48 38.26
C LEU A 47 -4.50 -10.10 37.56
N THR A 48 -3.39 -9.37 37.48
CA THR A 48 -2.26 -9.76 36.62
C THR A 48 -1.57 -11.05 37.06
N ASP A 49 -1.60 -11.37 38.35
CA ASP A 49 -0.98 -12.58 38.91
C ASP A 49 -1.76 -13.85 38.56
N THR A 50 -3.03 -13.72 38.17
CA THR A 50 -3.86 -14.86 37.73
C THR A 50 -3.51 -15.31 36.32
N HIS A 51 -2.88 -14.46 35.51
CA HIS A 51 -2.58 -14.71 34.11
C HIS A 51 -1.29 -15.52 33.94
N ASN A 52 -1.39 -16.70 33.34
CA ASN A 52 -0.33 -17.69 33.21
C ASN A 52 -0.45 -18.44 31.87
N LYS A 53 0.40 -19.45 31.62
CA LYS A 53 0.46 -20.18 30.34
C LYS A 53 -0.83 -20.92 29.96
N GLU A 54 -1.76 -21.09 30.89
CA GLU A 54 -3.06 -21.72 30.66
C GLU A 54 -4.16 -20.71 30.27
N ASN A 55 -4.03 -19.44 30.70
CA ASN A 55 -5.03 -18.38 30.52
C ASN A 55 -4.39 -17.04 30.08
N PHE A 56 -3.61 -17.07 28.99
CA PHE A 56 -2.82 -15.93 28.53
C PHE A 56 -3.34 -15.26 27.25
N LYS A 57 -4.50 -15.66 26.71
CA LYS A 57 -5.03 -15.17 25.44
C LYS A 57 -6.50 -14.83 25.57
N TRP A 58 -6.89 -13.68 25.03
CA TRP A 58 -8.26 -13.18 25.03
C TRP A 58 -8.60 -12.62 23.66
N ASP A 59 -9.64 -13.14 23.03
CA ASP A 59 -10.25 -12.49 21.88
C ASP A 59 -11.07 -11.30 22.39
N VAL A 60 -10.88 -10.13 21.78
CA VAL A 60 -11.44 -8.85 22.23
C VAL A 60 -11.96 -8.04 21.05
N GLU A 61 -12.75 -7.02 21.38
CA GLU A 61 -13.16 -6.00 20.44
C GLU A 61 -12.44 -4.68 20.74
N ILE A 62 -11.88 -4.07 19.70
CA ILE A 62 -11.41 -2.70 19.70
C ILE A 62 -12.60 -1.81 19.38
N ILE A 63 -13.02 -1.02 20.36
CA ILE A 63 -13.98 0.08 20.20
C ILE A 63 -13.17 1.32 19.79
N TYR A 64 -13.22 1.64 18.50
CA TYR A 64 -12.48 2.75 17.92
C TYR A 64 -13.41 3.97 17.72
N GLU A 65 -12.93 5.15 18.09
CA GLU A 65 -13.58 6.43 17.80
C GLU A 65 -12.71 7.25 16.84
N SER A 66 -13.25 7.59 15.67
CA SER A 66 -12.53 8.32 14.63
C SER A 66 -12.11 9.73 15.08
N PRO A 67 -11.12 10.36 14.41
CA PRO A 67 -10.69 11.71 14.69
C PRO A 67 -11.85 12.71 14.77
N ARG A 68 -11.68 13.76 15.59
CA ARG A 68 -12.67 14.82 15.80
C ARG A 68 -13.15 15.44 14.48
N GLU A 69 -12.24 15.64 13.53
CA GLU A 69 -12.53 16.22 12.22
C GLU A 69 -13.39 15.30 11.33
N LEU A 70 -13.41 14.00 11.61
CA LEU A 70 -14.21 12.99 10.93
C LEU A 70 -15.50 12.65 11.69
N GLY A 71 -15.88 13.47 12.68
CA GLY A 71 -17.16 13.36 13.37
C GLY A 71 -17.22 12.38 14.54
N ARG A 72 -16.08 11.79 14.97
CA ARG A 72 -16.03 10.83 16.10
C ARG A 72 -16.96 9.64 15.93
N LEU A 73 -16.97 9.10 14.72
CA LEU A 73 -17.73 7.89 14.40
C LEU A 73 -17.14 6.71 15.17
N LYS A 74 -18.00 5.85 15.68
CA LYS A 74 -17.60 4.65 16.43
C LYS A 74 -17.69 3.42 15.55
N SER A 75 -16.63 2.62 15.59
CA SER A 75 -16.53 1.36 14.87
C SER A 75 -15.92 0.30 15.78
N THR A 76 -16.19 -0.97 15.47
CA THR A 76 -15.70 -2.10 16.26
C THR A 76 -14.85 -3.01 15.37
N PHE A 77 -13.71 -3.47 15.89
CA PHE A 77 -12.80 -4.36 15.18
C PHE A 77 -12.39 -5.55 16.05
N LYS A 78 -12.21 -6.71 15.44
CA LYS A 78 -11.70 -7.89 16.13
C LYS A 78 -10.22 -7.73 16.44
N ALA A 79 -9.83 -8.19 17.62
CA ALA A 79 -8.45 -8.20 18.06
C ALA A 79 -8.21 -9.35 19.04
N ARG A 80 -6.94 -9.58 19.35
CA ARG A 80 -6.49 -10.53 20.35
C ARG A 80 -5.49 -9.89 21.28
N ILE A 81 -5.74 -9.96 22.57
CA ILE A 81 -4.75 -9.66 23.60
C ILE A 81 -4.08 -10.96 24.03
N TRP A 82 -2.77 -10.93 24.24
CA TRP A 82 -2.09 -12.05 24.88
C TRP A 82 -0.89 -11.64 25.73
N LEU A 83 -0.57 -12.47 26.71
CA LEU A 83 0.66 -12.39 27.48
C LEU A 83 1.78 -13.16 26.76
N SER A 84 2.82 -12.47 26.34
CA SER A 84 3.98 -13.05 25.66
C SER A 84 5.04 -13.51 26.67
N PHE A 85 5.28 -14.83 26.72
CA PHE A 85 6.33 -15.45 27.54
C PHE A 85 7.64 -15.55 26.75
N ILE A 86 8.67 -14.79 27.15
CA ILE A 86 9.97 -14.80 26.48
C ILE A 86 10.76 -16.06 26.89
N LYS A 87 11.27 -16.84 25.93
CA LYS A 87 12.14 -17.98 26.21
C LYS A 87 13.56 -17.49 26.60
N ASN A 88 14.09 -18.00 27.72
CA ASN A 88 15.48 -17.84 28.19
C ASN A 88 16.01 -16.41 28.46
N ARG A 89 15.43 -15.63 29.41
CA ARG A 89 16.11 -14.71 30.38
C ARG A 89 15.15 -13.77 31.13
N SER A 90 15.70 -13.11 32.17
CA SER A 90 15.24 -12.11 33.16
C SER A 90 14.34 -10.92 32.75
N LYS A 91 13.62 -10.96 31.62
CA LYS A 91 12.65 -9.91 31.25
C LYS A 91 11.24 -10.33 31.65
N GLU A 92 10.48 -9.40 32.25
CA GLU A 92 9.07 -9.59 32.57
C GLU A 92 8.25 -9.92 31.31
N SER A 93 7.25 -10.80 31.46
CA SER A 93 6.29 -11.09 30.40
C SER A 93 5.58 -9.81 29.95
N SER A 94 5.25 -9.71 28.65
CA SER A 94 4.65 -8.48 28.08
C SER A 94 3.29 -8.75 27.48
N TYR A 95 2.30 -7.92 27.82
CA TYR A 95 1.00 -7.96 27.19
C TYR A 95 1.08 -7.31 25.80
N ARG A 96 0.48 -7.95 24.82
CA ARG A 96 0.41 -7.48 23.42
C ARG A 96 -1.02 -7.52 22.95
N ILE A 97 -1.35 -6.64 22.02
CA ILE A 97 -2.62 -6.66 21.29
C ILE A 97 -2.33 -6.69 19.80
N LYS A 98 -3.03 -7.56 19.09
CA LYS A 98 -2.99 -7.74 17.63
C LYS A 98 -4.38 -7.58 17.05
N TRP A 99 -4.46 -7.01 15.87
CA TRP A 99 -5.70 -6.86 15.10
C TRP A 99 -5.51 -7.32 13.66
N ASP A 100 -6.62 -7.34 12.93
CA ASP A 100 -6.64 -7.69 11.51
C ASP A 100 -6.54 -6.44 10.62
N ASN A 101 -6.30 -6.66 9.32
CA ASN A 101 -6.12 -5.58 8.33
C ASN A 101 -7.27 -4.57 8.31
N GLU A 102 -8.50 -4.96 8.65
CA GLU A 102 -9.65 -4.04 8.70
C GLU A 102 -9.38 -2.83 9.60
N PHE A 103 -8.78 -3.05 10.78
CA PHE A 103 -8.44 -1.94 11.68
C PHE A 103 -7.26 -1.13 11.16
N ALA A 104 -6.24 -1.80 10.59
CA ALA A 104 -5.08 -1.13 10.00
C ALA A 104 -5.48 -0.20 8.84
N VAL A 105 -6.42 -0.62 7.99
CA VAL A 105 -6.95 0.17 6.86
C VAL A 105 -7.69 1.40 7.34
N ILE A 106 -8.56 1.26 8.34
CA ILE A 106 -9.28 2.41 8.91
C ILE A 106 -8.30 3.36 9.59
N LEU A 107 -7.34 2.83 10.33
CA LEU A 107 -6.30 3.65 10.95
C LEU A 107 -5.47 4.40 9.90
N ALA A 108 -5.13 3.77 8.77
CA ALA A 108 -4.36 4.41 7.71
C ALA A 108 -5.16 5.50 6.99
N LYS A 109 -6.48 5.33 6.82
CA LYS A 109 -7.38 6.35 6.28
C LYS A 109 -7.51 7.55 7.22
N ASP A 110 -7.59 7.31 8.52
CA ASP A 110 -7.75 8.36 9.52
C ASP A 110 -6.42 9.07 9.83
N TYR A 111 -5.30 8.35 9.74
CA TYR A 111 -3.94 8.82 10.02
C TYR A 111 -2.98 8.57 8.83
N PRO A 112 -3.25 9.16 7.65
CA PRO A 112 -2.49 8.88 6.45
C PRO A 112 -1.04 9.36 6.55
N LYS A 113 -0.75 10.38 7.38
CA LYS A 113 0.60 10.91 7.62
C LYS A 113 1.47 9.88 8.34
N SER A 114 0.91 9.24 9.36
CA SER A 114 1.58 8.14 10.05
C SER A 114 1.74 6.91 9.16
N PHE A 115 0.75 6.60 8.32
CA PHE A 115 0.84 5.49 7.38
C PHE A 115 1.94 5.71 6.33
N VAL A 116 2.01 6.88 5.70
CA VAL A 116 3.06 7.18 4.71
C VAL A 116 4.44 7.20 5.36
N ARG A 117 4.59 7.74 6.57
CA ARG A 117 5.86 7.67 7.31
C ARG A 117 6.27 6.22 7.60
N ALA A 118 5.32 5.39 8.01
CA ALA A 118 5.56 3.98 8.24
C ALA A 118 5.98 3.24 6.95
N LEU A 119 5.34 3.55 5.82
CA LEU A 119 5.70 3.02 4.51
C LEU A 119 7.10 3.48 4.08
N GLU A 120 7.42 4.77 4.21
CA GLU A 120 8.73 5.31 3.88
C GLU A 120 9.84 4.59 4.67
N TYR A 121 9.64 4.43 5.99
CA TYR A 121 10.59 3.68 6.82
C TYR A 121 10.68 2.21 6.40
N HIS A 122 9.57 1.59 6.02
CA HIS A 122 9.54 0.19 5.61
C HIS A 122 10.23 -0.04 4.25
N ILE A 123 9.99 0.84 3.27
CA ILE A 123 10.61 0.77 1.94
C ILE A 123 12.11 1.07 2.03
N GLY A 124 12.51 2.05 2.84
CA GLY A 124 13.91 2.44 3.05
C GLY A 124 14.59 1.74 4.22
N ASP A 125 14.08 0.62 4.73
CA ASP A 125 14.49 0.03 6.02
C ASP A 125 16.01 -0.22 6.10
N GLU A 126 16.65 -0.70 5.03
CA GLU A 126 18.12 -0.86 4.97
C GLU A 126 18.84 0.50 4.99
N HIS A 127 18.44 1.43 4.13
CA HIS A 127 19.01 2.77 4.03
C HIS A 127 18.95 3.52 5.37
N TYR A 128 17.78 3.53 6.02
CA TYR A 128 17.58 4.24 7.28
C TYR A 128 18.30 3.56 8.45
N LYS A 129 18.48 2.24 8.44
CA LYS A 129 19.33 1.54 9.42
C LYS A 129 20.79 1.93 9.29
N GLU A 130 21.32 2.07 8.07
CA GLU A 130 22.69 2.54 7.84
C GLU A 130 22.91 3.95 8.40
N LEU A 131 21.92 4.83 8.23
CA LEU A 131 21.91 6.18 8.80
C LEU A 131 21.65 6.22 10.31
N ARG A 132 21.32 5.07 10.93
CA ARG A 132 20.90 4.95 12.34
C ARG A 132 19.64 5.75 12.67
N TYR A 133 18.76 5.91 11.70
CA TYR A 133 17.48 6.60 11.87
C TYR A 133 16.40 5.63 12.36
N THR A 134 15.54 6.15 13.22
CA THR A 134 14.30 5.51 13.64
C THR A 134 13.14 5.97 12.77
N GLU A 135 12.00 5.29 12.86
CA GLU A 135 10.78 5.70 12.15
C GLU A 135 10.35 7.13 12.48
N PHE A 136 10.68 7.63 13.67
CA PHE A 136 10.30 8.98 14.10
C PHE A 136 11.28 10.06 13.62
N ASP A 137 12.48 9.67 13.16
CA ASP A 137 13.41 10.58 12.50
C ASP A 137 12.96 10.85 11.05
N ILE A 138 12.07 10.02 10.50
CA ILE A 138 11.48 10.16 9.17
C ILE A 138 10.19 10.97 9.24
N GLY A 139 10.03 11.90 8.29
CA GLY A 139 8.73 12.50 7.98
C GLY A 139 8.26 13.59 8.95
N GLY A 140 8.91 13.84 10.08
CA GLY A 140 8.65 15.02 10.94
C GLY A 140 7.24 15.14 11.53
N PHE A 141 6.37 14.16 11.31
CA PHE A 141 4.98 14.14 11.78
C PHE A 141 4.80 13.00 12.78
N LYS A 142 4.32 13.33 13.97
CA LYS A 142 4.04 12.36 15.04
C LYS A 142 2.57 12.43 15.38
N GLU A 143 1.78 11.45 14.96
CA GLU A 143 0.38 11.32 15.36
C GLU A 143 0.26 10.27 16.47
N GLN A 144 -0.72 10.46 17.35
CA GLN A 144 -0.87 9.68 18.55
C GLN A 144 -2.33 9.30 18.78
N LEU A 145 -2.51 8.10 19.30
CA LEU A 145 -3.75 7.59 19.84
C LEU A 145 -3.69 7.65 21.37
N GLN A 146 -4.85 7.55 21.99
CA GLN A 146 -4.95 7.18 23.40
C GLN A 146 -5.70 5.85 23.48
N VAL A 147 -5.17 4.93 24.27
CA VAL A 147 -5.68 3.56 24.39
C VAL A 147 -6.07 3.29 25.85
N LYS A 148 -7.25 2.68 26.05
CA LYS A 148 -7.69 2.17 27.35
C LYS A 148 -8.05 0.71 27.24
N ILE A 149 -7.60 -0.10 28.19
CA ILE A 149 -7.98 -1.50 28.33
C ILE A 149 -8.66 -1.62 29.69
N LYS A 150 -9.96 -1.91 29.68
CA LYS A 150 -10.75 -2.15 30.88
C LYS A 150 -10.99 -3.64 31.02
N TRP A 151 -10.78 -4.18 32.21
CA TRP A 151 -11.14 -5.56 32.53
C TRP A 151 -12.53 -5.61 33.18
N ASP A 152 -13.38 -6.49 32.67
CA ASP A 152 -14.71 -6.77 33.21
C ASP A 152 -14.92 -8.29 33.27
N ASN A 153 -15.00 -8.86 34.48
CA ASN A 153 -15.07 -10.32 34.70
C ASN A 153 -14.01 -11.10 33.90
N ASP A 154 -12.73 -10.71 34.04
CA ASP A 154 -11.57 -11.28 33.32
C ASP A 154 -11.61 -11.17 31.78
N LYS A 155 -12.52 -10.35 31.25
CA LYS A 155 -12.58 -10.04 29.81
C LYS A 155 -12.08 -8.63 29.55
N PRO A 156 -11.02 -8.45 28.74
CA PRO A 156 -10.56 -7.12 28.39
C PRO A 156 -11.45 -6.49 27.30
N ILE A 157 -11.74 -5.20 27.47
CA ILE A 157 -12.43 -4.34 26.50
C ILE A 157 -11.48 -3.20 26.13
N VAL A 158 -11.24 -3.02 24.84
CA VAL A 158 -10.23 -2.09 24.32
C VAL A 158 -10.92 -0.88 23.71
N TYR A 159 -10.49 0.31 24.12
CA TYR A 159 -10.96 1.58 23.58
C TYR A 159 -9.78 2.31 22.96
N ILE A 160 -9.92 2.75 21.71
CA ILE A 160 -8.90 3.51 20.99
C ILE A 160 -9.55 4.77 20.43
N LYS A 161 -8.91 5.91 20.63
CA LYS A 161 -9.37 7.19 20.05
C LYS A 161 -8.22 8.14 19.82
N GLU A 162 -8.50 9.22 19.11
CA GLU A 162 -7.55 10.29 18.83
C GLU A 162 -6.94 10.88 20.11
N PHE A 163 -5.61 11.01 20.13
CA PHE A 163 -4.91 11.85 21.10
C PHE A 163 -4.28 13.07 20.42
N PHE A 164 -3.61 12.87 19.30
CA PHE A 164 -3.03 13.94 18.52
C PHE A 164 -3.00 13.57 17.03
N ARG A 165 -3.43 14.52 16.20
CA ARG A 165 -3.41 14.41 14.74
C ARG A 165 -2.79 15.68 14.17
N VAL A 166 -1.95 15.52 13.16
CA VAL A 166 -1.36 16.66 12.47
C VAL A 166 -2.41 17.24 11.52
N LYS A 167 -2.59 18.56 11.56
CA LYS A 167 -3.60 19.25 10.73
C LYS A 167 -3.31 19.06 9.25
N ASP A 168 -4.33 18.85 8.45
CA ASP A 168 -4.18 18.70 7.01
C ASP A 168 -3.54 19.94 6.39
N GLU A 169 -3.91 21.15 6.84
CA GLU A 169 -3.35 22.41 6.31
C GLU A 169 -1.89 22.64 6.70
N SER A 170 -1.37 21.91 7.69
CA SER A 170 0.06 22.00 8.06
C SER A 170 0.97 21.23 7.11
N GLN A 171 0.37 20.53 6.14
CA GLN A 171 1.08 19.78 5.12
C GLN A 171 1.23 20.60 3.83
N GLY A 172 2.39 20.52 3.19
CA GLY A 172 2.53 20.91 1.79
C GLY A 172 1.70 19.95 0.91
N PHE A 173 0.70 20.48 0.19
CA PHE A 173 -0.16 19.73 -0.74
C PHE A 173 -1.09 18.67 -0.12
N PRO A 174 -1.99 19.03 0.82
CA PRO A 174 -2.87 18.07 1.51
C PRO A 174 -3.79 17.26 0.58
N LYS A 175 -4.23 17.87 -0.52
CA LYS A 175 -5.09 17.21 -1.51
C LYS A 175 -4.35 16.08 -2.24
N VAL A 176 -3.12 16.35 -2.70
CA VAL A 176 -2.28 15.34 -3.37
C VAL A 176 -1.95 14.21 -2.40
N PHE A 177 -1.62 14.55 -1.16
CA PHE A 177 -1.32 13.56 -0.14
C PHE A 177 -2.52 12.63 0.13
N LYS A 178 -3.72 13.18 0.23
CA LYS A 178 -4.95 12.39 0.41
C LYS A 178 -5.21 11.43 -0.75
N GLU A 179 -5.03 11.90 -1.99
CA GLU A 179 -5.19 11.06 -3.18
C GLU A 179 -4.14 9.94 -3.19
N LEU A 180 -2.85 10.27 -3.07
CA LEU A 180 -1.76 9.29 -3.12
C LEU A 180 -1.79 8.29 -1.97
N SER A 181 -2.12 8.72 -0.75
CA SER A 181 -2.25 7.82 0.39
C SER A 181 -3.36 6.79 0.18
N SER A 182 -4.45 7.13 -0.52
CA SER A 182 -5.50 6.18 -0.85
C SER A 182 -5.01 5.06 -1.79
N TYR A 183 -4.15 5.40 -2.76
CA TYR A 183 -3.49 4.40 -3.62
C TYR A 183 -2.52 3.52 -2.83
N LEU A 184 -1.73 4.12 -1.94
CA LEU A 184 -0.78 3.38 -1.10
C LEU A 184 -1.49 2.42 -0.13
N ILE A 185 -2.65 2.83 0.42
CA ILE A 185 -3.47 1.96 1.29
C ILE A 185 -3.99 0.78 0.48
N ALA A 186 -4.47 1.03 -0.74
CA ALA A 186 -4.91 -0.04 -1.63
C ALA A 186 -3.77 -1.01 -1.95
N ASP A 187 -2.60 -0.49 -2.29
CA ASP A 187 -1.43 -1.27 -2.69
C ASP A 187 -0.83 -2.09 -1.54
N TYR A 188 -0.72 -1.53 -0.32
CA TYR A 188 0.00 -2.16 0.79
C TYR A 188 -0.86 -2.84 1.86
N LEU A 189 -2.11 -2.41 2.05
CA LEU A 189 -2.95 -2.92 3.15
C LEU A 189 -4.15 -3.74 2.67
N LEU A 190 -4.58 -3.51 1.43
CA LEU A 190 -5.69 -4.24 0.81
C LEU A 190 -5.21 -5.33 -0.15
N SER A 191 -3.94 -5.33 -0.54
CA SER A 191 -3.34 -6.40 -1.34
C SER A 191 -2.98 -7.59 -0.45
N ASP A 192 -3.37 -8.79 -0.87
CA ASP A 192 -3.05 -10.04 -0.15
C ASP A 192 -1.54 -10.36 -0.27
N GLU A 193 -0.93 -11.10 0.68
CA GLU A 193 0.49 -11.51 0.58
C GLU A 193 0.74 -12.40 -0.65
N SER A 194 -0.31 -13.05 -1.16
CA SER A 194 -0.31 -13.75 -2.45
C SER A 194 -0.18 -12.81 -3.67
N GLU A 195 -0.32 -11.50 -3.48
CA GLU A 195 -0.31 -10.46 -4.51
C GLU A 195 1.00 -9.69 -4.65
N ILE A 196 2.11 -10.27 -4.19
CA ILE A 196 3.41 -10.03 -4.85
C ILE A 196 3.30 -10.38 -6.36
N LEU A 197 2.34 -11.25 -6.73
CA LEU A 197 1.89 -11.53 -8.09
C LEU A 197 1.20 -10.35 -8.82
N ARG A 198 0.82 -9.25 -8.15
CA ARG A 198 0.17 -8.06 -8.75
C ARG A 198 1.13 -6.99 -9.27
N ARG A 199 2.43 -7.27 -9.38
CA ARG A 199 3.32 -6.39 -10.15
C ARG A 199 2.95 -6.44 -11.64
N ILE A 200 3.11 -5.31 -12.32
CA ILE A 200 3.28 -5.31 -13.77
C ILE A 200 4.49 -6.21 -14.08
N GLN A 201 4.25 -7.41 -14.62
CA GLN A 201 5.35 -8.31 -14.99
C GLN A 201 5.70 -8.08 -16.45
N VAL A 202 6.90 -7.58 -16.73
CA VAL A 202 7.40 -7.40 -18.09
C VAL A 202 8.28 -8.58 -18.44
N THR A 203 7.96 -9.29 -19.52
CA THR A 203 8.82 -10.39 -20.00
C THR A 203 9.97 -9.84 -20.83
N ASP A 204 11.07 -10.60 -20.85
CA ASP A 204 12.12 -10.39 -21.86
C ASP A 204 11.56 -10.52 -23.28
N TRP A 205 12.28 -9.96 -24.25
CA TRP A 205 11.98 -10.18 -25.67
C TRP A 205 12.10 -11.66 -26.02
N GLN A 206 11.03 -12.22 -26.54
CA GLN A 206 10.92 -13.61 -26.97
C GLN A 206 10.84 -13.67 -28.50
N PRO A 207 11.48 -14.66 -29.14
CA PRO A 207 11.29 -14.93 -30.55
C PRO A 207 9.83 -15.27 -30.86
N ARG A 208 9.30 -14.82 -32.00
CA ARG A 208 7.94 -15.15 -32.47
C ARG A 208 7.68 -16.65 -32.55
N THR A 209 8.71 -17.47 -32.77
CA THR A 209 8.60 -18.94 -32.75
C THR A 209 8.14 -19.49 -31.40
N ASN A 210 8.37 -18.76 -30.30
CA ASN A 210 7.89 -19.13 -28.96
C ASN A 210 6.44 -18.70 -28.69
N LEU A 211 5.79 -17.98 -29.61
CA LEU A 211 4.45 -17.41 -29.40
C LEU A 211 3.44 -18.48 -28.95
N ALA A 212 3.50 -19.69 -29.49
CA ALA A 212 2.58 -20.78 -29.11
C ALA A 212 2.64 -21.16 -27.62
N LYS A 213 3.74 -20.83 -26.91
CA LYS A 213 3.91 -21.05 -25.47
C LYS A 213 3.42 -19.87 -24.62
N GLU A 214 3.09 -18.74 -25.24
CA GLU A 214 2.58 -17.56 -24.55
C GLU A 214 1.08 -17.73 -24.25
N LEU A 215 0.78 -18.03 -23.00
CA LEU A 215 -0.58 -18.29 -22.50
C LEU A 215 -1.10 -17.17 -21.61
N ASN A 216 -0.27 -16.17 -21.29
CA ASN A 216 -0.68 -15.07 -20.43
C ASN A 216 -1.76 -14.23 -21.10
N GLU A 217 -2.76 -13.81 -20.34
CA GLU A 217 -3.92 -13.03 -20.79
C GLU A 217 -3.92 -11.64 -20.12
N ASN A 218 -4.72 -10.70 -20.60
CA ASN A 218 -4.82 -9.35 -20.07
C ASN A 218 -3.50 -8.56 -20.11
N ASN A 219 -2.95 -8.39 -21.32
CA ASN A 219 -1.61 -7.87 -21.52
C ASN A 219 -1.59 -6.61 -22.38
N ILE A 220 -0.60 -5.76 -22.13
CA ILE A 220 -0.03 -4.93 -23.19
C ILE A 220 1.08 -5.74 -23.85
N TYR A 221 1.10 -5.81 -25.17
CA TYR A 221 2.14 -6.48 -25.92
C TYR A 221 2.93 -5.49 -26.76
N LEU A 222 4.20 -5.81 -26.96
CA LEU A 222 5.13 -5.11 -27.82
C LEU A 222 5.57 -6.08 -28.91
N LEU A 223 5.48 -5.69 -30.17
CA LEU A 223 5.97 -6.45 -31.32
C LEU A 223 7.13 -5.70 -31.95
N LEU A 224 8.22 -6.39 -32.21
CA LEU A 224 9.43 -5.81 -32.75
C LEU A 224 9.84 -6.54 -34.03
N ASN A 225 10.09 -5.77 -35.08
CA ASN A 225 10.97 -6.19 -36.16
C ASN A 225 12.30 -5.46 -35.97
N ARG A 226 13.30 -6.20 -35.47
CA ARG A 226 14.59 -5.61 -35.11
C ARG A 226 15.42 -5.18 -36.32
N GLU A 227 15.28 -5.89 -37.44
CA GLU A 227 15.99 -5.61 -38.71
C GLU A 227 15.48 -4.31 -39.35
N ASN A 228 14.16 -4.19 -39.46
CA ASN A 228 13.51 -3.00 -40.03
C ASN A 228 13.38 -1.85 -39.01
N ARG A 229 13.76 -2.09 -37.75
CA ARG A 229 13.65 -1.13 -36.63
C ARG A 229 12.22 -0.68 -36.41
N GLU A 230 11.26 -1.59 -36.49
CA GLU A 230 9.83 -1.29 -36.36
C GLU A 230 9.27 -1.83 -35.05
N LEU A 231 8.51 -1.00 -34.33
CA LEU A 231 7.88 -1.33 -33.06
C LEU A 231 6.37 -1.14 -33.18
N TYR A 232 5.60 -2.04 -32.58
CA TYR A 232 4.16 -1.91 -32.44
C TYR A 232 3.75 -2.19 -31.00
N ILE A 233 2.86 -1.36 -30.46
CA ILE A 233 2.30 -1.52 -29.11
C ILE A 233 0.83 -1.90 -29.27
N GLY A 234 0.35 -2.90 -28.55
CA GLY A 234 -1.07 -3.22 -28.56
C GLY A 234 -1.57 -3.76 -27.24
N GLU A 235 -2.88 -3.86 -27.10
CA GLU A 235 -3.50 -4.55 -25.98
C GLU A 235 -4.25 -5.80 -26.44
N THR A 236 -4.30 -6.79 -25.56
CA THR A 236 -5.21 -7.91 -25.72
C THR A 236 -5.73 -8.38 -24.38
N LYS A 237 -7.04 -8.61 -24.33
CA LYS A 237 -7.67 -9.35 -23.23
C LYS A 237 -7.26 -10.82 -23.23
N LYS A 238 -7.14 -11.40 -24.42
CA LYS A 238 -6.73 -12.80 -24.66
C LYS A 238 -5.21 -12.91 -24.65
N SER A 239 -4.68 -14.12 -24.73
CA SER A 239 -3.25 -14.31 -24.95
C SER A 239 -2.78 -13.76 -26.29
N LEU A 240 -1.50 -13.40 -26.37
CA LEU A 240 -0.91 -12.91 -27.62
C LEU A 240 -0.97 -13.98 -28.72
N SER A 241 -0.83 -15.25 -28.37
CA SER A 241 -0.94 -16.39 -29.28
C SER A 241 -2.33 -16.56 -29.88
N GLN A 242 -3.38 -16.21 -29.14
CA GLN A 242 -4.75 -16.20 -29.65
C GLN A 242 -5.06 -14.96 -30.47
N ARG A 243 -4.39 -13.83 -30.16
CA ARG A 243 -4.51 -12.59 -30.93
C ARG A 243 -3.85 -12.71 -32.30
N TYR A 244 -2.72 -13.40 -32.39
CA TYR A 244 -1.96 -13.68 -33.61
C TYR A 244 -1.82 -15.20 -33.84
N PRO A 245 -2.89 -15.89 -34.25
CA PRO A 245 -2.82 -17.33 -34.50
C PRO A 245 -1.97 -17.61 -35.75
N VAL A 246 -1.19 -18.69 -35.71
CA VAL A 246 -0.23 -19.08 -36.77
C VAL A 246 -0.86 -19.19 -38.17
N ASN A 247 -2.17 -19.46 -38.24
CA ASN A 247 -2.88 -19.75 -39.50
C ASN A 247 -3.74 -18.57 -40.01
N GLN A 248 -3.59 -17.36 -39.47
CA GLN A 248 -4.33 -16.19 -39.95
C GLN A 248 -3.40 -14.98 -40.14
N GLU A 249 -3.54 -14.29 -41.27
CA GLU A 249 -2.89 -13.00 -41.49
C GLU A 249 -3.61 -11.92 -40.68
N HIS A 250 -2.84 -11.09 -39.95
CA HIS A 250 -3.40 -9.99 -39.17
C HIS A 250 -3.13 -8.64 -39.85
N HIS A 251 -4.14 -7.76 -39.88
CA HIS A 251 -4.18 -6.60 -40.78
C HIS A 251 -3.29 -5.40 -40.39
N SER A 252 -2.53 -5.45 -39.29
CA SER A 252 -1.91 -4.24 -38.71
C SER A 252 -0.39 -4.18 -38.77
N PHE A 253 0.31 -5.29 -38.51
CA PHE A 253 1.77 -5.39 -38.48
C PHE A 253 2.15 -6.88 -38.41
N GLU A 254 2.58 -7.47 -39.53
CA GLU A 254 2.76 -8.92 -39.65
C GLU A 254 4.24 -9.35 -39.70
N ASP A 255 5.17 -8.46 -40.09
CA ASP A 255 6.58 -8.81 -40.29
C ASP A 255 7.43 -8.80 -39.00
N TRP A 256 6.81 -8.83 -37.82
CA TRP A 256 7.53 -8.83 -36.55
C TRP A 256 8.15 -10.19 -36.25
N THR A 257 9.31 -10.16 -35.61
CA THR A 257 10.14 -11.34 -35.33
C THR A 257 10.29 -11.61 -33.83
N GLU A 258 10.03 -10.60 -33.00
CA GLU A 258 10.15 -10.67 -31.54
C GLU A 258 8.92 -10.04 -30.87
N TYR A 259 8.61 -10.52 -29.67
CA TYR A 259 7.56 -9.95 -28.83
C TYR A 259 7.97 -9.84 -27.36
N SER A 260 7.39 -8.90 -26.64
CA SER A 260 7.45 -8.84 -25.17
C SER A 260 6.04 -8.54 -24.67
N ILE A 261 5.68 -9.09 -23.52
CA ILE A 261 4.39 -8.81 -22.88
C ILE A 261 4.61 -8.10 -21.55
N ILE A 262 3.68 -7.21 -21.26
CA ILE A 262 3.51 -6.53 -19.99
C ILE A 262 2.22 -7.09 -19.41
N GLN A 263 2.37 -8.03 -18.48
CA GLN A 263 1.27 -8.63 -17.74
C GLN A 263 0.67 -7.58 -16.82
N LEU A 264 -0.60 -7.28 -17.04
CA LEU A 264 -1.36 -6.43 -16.13
C LEU A 264 -2.02 -7.29 -15.05
N PRO A 265 -2.31 -6.72 -13.86
CA PRO A 265 -3.14 -7.39 -12.88
C PRO A 265 -4.43 -7.91 -13.54
N PRO A 266 -4.85 -9.18 -13.30
CA PRO A 266 -6.03 -9.76 -13.94
C PRO A 266 -7.30 -8.89 -13.86
N GLU A 267 -7.39 -8.05 -12.83
CA GLU A 267 -8.51 -7.15 -12.54
C GLU A 267 -8.48 -5.85 -13.38
N THR A 268 -7.43 -5.63 -14.19
CA THR A 268 -7.32 -4.45 -15.04
C THR A 268 -8.42 -4.46 -16.09
N SER A 269 -9.31 -3.45 -16.02
CA SER A 269 -10.46 -3.35 -16.93
C SER A 269 -10.03 -3.14 -18.39
N ASP A 270 -10.89 -3.52 -19.33
CA ASP A 270 -10.67 -3.30 -20.77
C ASP A 270 -10.45 -1.81 -21.09
N HIS A 271 -11.15 -0.90 -20.40
CA HIS A 271 -10.98 0.54 -20.57
C HIS A 271 -9.63 1.03 -20.03
N THR A 272 -9.23 0.56 -18.85
CA THR A 272 -7.94 0.91 -18.24
C THR A 272 -6.79 0.37 -19.07
N ARG A 273 -6.88 -0.87 -19.55
CA ARG A 273 -5.88 -1.49 -20.43
C ARG A 273 -5.74 -0.71 -21.74
N LEU A 274 -6.85 -0.33 -22.36
CA LEU A 274 -6.85 0.53 -23.55
C LEU A 274 -6.28 1.92 -23.26
N LEU A 275 -6.57 2.50 -22.07
CA LEU A 275 -5.99 3.77 -21.66
C LEU A 275 -4.48 3.66 -21.49
N ILE A 276 -3.98 2.59 -20.88
CA ILE A 276 -2.55 2.30 -20.74
C ILE A 276 -1.91 2.15 -22.13
N GLU A 277 -2.52 1.37 -23.04
CA GLU A 277 -2.08 1.24 -24.43
C GLU A 277 -1.95 2.63 -25.10
N ARG A 278 -2.99 3.46 -25.01
CA ARG A 278 -2.99 4.81 -25.58
C ARG A 278 -1.93 5.70 -24.97
N VAL A 279 -1.72 5.64 -23.67
CA VAL A 279 -0.65 6.38 -22.98
C VAL A 279 0.72 5.93 -23.50
N LEU A 280 0.93 4.62 -23.66
CA LEU A 280 2.18 4.06 -24.18
C LEU A 280 2.40 4.42 -25.66
N ILE A 281 1.37 4.37 -26.50
CA ILE A 281 1.44 4.81 -27.90
C ILE A 281 1.73 6.30 -27.97
N ALA A 282 0.96 7.13 -27.27
CA ALA A 282 1.16 8.58 -27.26
C ALA A 282 2.57 8.94 -26.81
N THR A 283 3.08 8.29 -25.77
CA THR A 283 4.47 8.46 -25.31
C THR A 283 5.46 7.98 -26.36
N GLY A 284 5.22 6.81 -26.95
CA GLY A 284 6.05 6.23 -28.01
C GLY A 284 6.17 7.15 -29.22
N THR A 285 5.10 7.84 -29.63
CA THR A 285 5.14 8.80 -30.75
C THR A 285 5.99 10.05 -30.49
N LYS A 286 6.26 10.38 -29.22
CA LYS A 286 7.22 11.43 -28.86
C LYS A 286 8.66 10.95 -28.98
N LEU A 287 8.90 9.66 -28.79
CA LEU A 287 10.22 9.06 -28.75
C LEU A 287 10.68 8.54 -30.12
N PHE A 288 9.76 7.97 -30.88
CA PHE A 288 10.03 7.25 -32.13
C PHE A 288 9.30 7.89 -33.30
N THR A 289 9.86 7.73 -34.50
CA THR A 289 9.20 8.16 -35.73
C THR A 289 7.87 7.45 -35.90
N ASN A 290 6.81 8.19 -36.23
CA ASN A 290 5.47 7.64 -36.47
C ASN A 290 4.83 8.37 -37.65
N THR A 291 4.02 7.66 -38.43
CA THR A 291 3.44 8.20 -39.67
C THR A 291 2.24 9.13 -39.44
N LEU A 292 1.72 9.24 -38.23
CA LEU A 292 0.52 10.03 -37.92
C LEU A 292 0.81 11.38 -37.28
N ILE A 293 2.04 11.63 -36.84
CA ILE A 293 2.41 12.82 -36.08
C ILE A 293 3.50 13.58 -36.83
N ASN A 294 3.24 14.86 -37.09
CA ASN A 294 4.17 15.76 -37.78
C ASN A 294 5.21 16.37 -36.84
N GLU A 295 5.07 16.17 -35.54
CA GLU A 295 6.04 16.58 -34.54
C GLU A 295 7.31 15.70 -34.65
N PRO A 296 8.51 16.30 -34.71
CA PRO A 296 9.74 15.53 -34.78
C PRO A 296 9.96 14.75 -33.46
N PRO A 297 10.17 13.43 -33.52
CA PRO A 297 10.44 12.62 -32.34
C PRO A 297 11.86 12.86 -31.80
N VAL A 298 12.11 12.42 -30.57
CA VAL A 298 13.44 12.48 -29.94
C VAL A 298 14.47 11.62 -30.67
N LEU A 299 14.08 10.42 -31.10
CA LEU A 299 14.93 9.51 -31.87
C LEU A 299 14.48 9.54 -33.34
N ASP A 300 15.36 10.02 -34.20
CA ASP A 300 15.13 10.11 -35.64
C ASP A 300 15.18 8.73 -36.33
N HIS A 301 14.86 8.71 -37.62
CA HIS A 301 14.86 7.49 -38.44
C HIS A 301 16.24 6.84 -38.61
N ILE A 302 17.33 7.57 -38.30
CA ILE A 302 18.70 7.08 -38.45
C ILE A 302 19.13 6.31 -37.19
N ASN A 303 18.68 6.76 -36.01
CA ASN A 303 19.13 6.26 -34.71
C ASN A 303 18.04 5.58 -33.87
N GLY A 304 16.77 5.66 -34.30
CA GLY A 304 15.60 5.19 -33.55
C GLY A 304 14.81 4.07 -34.22
N LEU A 305 13.75 3.65 -33.52
CA LEU A 305 12.71 2.79 -34.07
C LEU A 305 11.63 3.62 -34.77
N LYS A 306 10.82 2.95 -35.57
CA LYS A 306 9.59 3.45 -36.17
C LYS A 306 8.39 2.80 -35.49
N LEU A 307 7.54 3.60 -34.86
CA LEU A 307 6.32 3.15 -34.24
C LEU A 307 5.24 2.95 -35.32
N MET A 308 4.74 1.72 -35.44
CA MET A 308 3.84 1.30 -36.52
C MET A 308 2.35 1.47 -36.19
N ASN A 309 2.03 1.91 -34.97
CA ASN A 309 0.65 2.20 -34.56
C ASN A 309 -0.02 3.24 -35.48
N LYS A 310 -1.20 2.88 -35.99
CA LYS A 310 -2.01 3.70 -36.93
C LYS A 310 -3.18 4.44 -36.25
N LYS A 311 -3.30 4.37 -34.93
CA LYS A 311 -4.37 5.00 -34.15
C LYS A 311 -3.76 5.80 -32.98
N LYS A 312 -4.42 6.91 -32.63
CA LYS A 312 -4.10 7.72 -31.44
C LYS A 312 -4.73 7.15 -30.19
#